data_AF-A0A1F3NB40-F1
#
_entry.id   AF-A0A1F3NB40-F1
#
_cell.length_a   1.000
_cell.length_b   1.000
_cell.length_c   1.000
_cell.angle_alpha   90.00
_cell.angle_beta   90.00
_cell.angle_gamma   90.00
#
_symmetry.space_group_name_H-M   'P 1'
#
loop_
_entity.id
_entity.type
_entity.pdbx_description
1 polymer ?
#
loop_
_entity_poly.entity_id
_entity_poly.type
_entity_poly.pdbx_seq_one_letter_code
_entity_poly.pdbx_strand_id
1 'polypeptide(L)'
;MKNFPVKKLILLFLLLSMAVSVCEAQRYKRSTRNPERILFGKSLNTKNVKYRESRAVVRAKKKQEANQRRQDKEYDAVVKETRKRAVKIQSPEVQARMLENRKEADLKYKEKNKRVSKSSKKAGRKYK
;
A
#
# COMPACT_ATOMS: atom_id res chain seq x y z
N MET A 1 35.98 -40.17 -33.90
CA MET A 1 35.18 -39.40 -32.93
C MET A 1 35.76 -38.00 -32.85
N LYS A 2 34.98 -36.99 -33.22
CA LYS A 2 35.46 -35.62 -33.50
C LYS A 2 36.20 -35.06 -32.27
N ASN A 3 37.46 -34.69 -32.47
CA ASN A 3 38.30 -34.02 -31.48
C ASN A 3 37.54 -32.82 -30.93
N PHE A 4 36.99 -32.94 -29.71
CA PHE A 4 36.48 -31.77 -29.01
C PHE A 4 37.66 -30.83 -28.83
N PRO A 5 37.66 -29.64 -29.47
CA PRO A 5 38.82 -28.78 -29.45
C PRO A 5 39.01 -28.30 -28.03
N VAL A 6 40.06 -28.79 -27.36
CA VAL A 6 40.40 -28.50 -25.96
C VAL A 6 40.37 -26.98 -25.68
N LYS A 7 40.73 -26.17 -26.67
CA LYS A 7 40.62 -24.70 -26.64
C LYS A 7 39.20 -24.20 -26.37
N LYS A 8 38.16 -24.82 -26.94
CA LYS A 8 36.75 -24.48 -26.68
C LYS A 8 36.29 -24.92 -25.30
N LEU A 9 36.82 -26.03 -24.77
CA LEU A 9 36.54 -26.47 -23.39
C LEU A 9 37.14 -25.51 -22.37
N ILE A 10 38.39 -25.07 -22.58
CA ILE A 10 39.04 -24.07 -21.72
C ILE A 10 38.29 -22.74 -21.77
N LEU A 11 37.91 -22.28 -22.97
CA LEU A 11 37.12 -21.06 -23.13
C LEU A 11 35.76 -21.15 -22.43
N LEU A 12 35.07 -22.29 -22.56
CA LEU A 12 33.80 -22.54 -21.89
C LEU A 12 33.96 -22.51 -20.36
N PHE A 13 35.03 -23.13 -19.84
CA PHE A 13 35.31 -23.15 -18.41
C PHE A 13 35.61 -21.75 -17.86
N LEU A 14 36.38 -20.95 -18.61
CA LEU A 14 36.67 -19.55 -18.26
C LEU A 14 35.39 -18.69 -18.29
N LEU A 15 34.52 -18.89 -19.28
CA LEU A 15 33.24 -18.18 -19.35
C LEU A 15 32.32 -18.58 -18.18
N LEU A 16 32.29 -19.87 -17.81
CA LEU A 16 31.53 -20.34 -16.65
C LEU A 16 32.05 -19.77 -15.34
N SER A 17 33.38 -19.73 -15.13
CA SER A 17 33.95 -19.21 -13.89
C SER A 17 33.67 -17.72 -13.71
N MET A 18 33.76 -16.94 -14.80
CA MET A 18 33.37 -15.52 -14.80
C MET A 18 31.87 -15.36 -14.53
N ALA A 19 31.00 -16.15 -15.16
CA ALA A 19 29.56 -16.10 -14.94
C ALA A 19 29.18 -16.44 -13.48
N VAL A 20 29.83 -17.43 -12.87
CA VAL A 20 29.62 -17.77 -11.45
C VAL A 20 30.07 -16.62 -10.55
N SER A 21 31.22 -15.99 -10.81
CA SER A 21 31.71 -14.86 -10.00
C SER A 21 30.76 -13.65 -10.03
N VAL A 22 30.19 -13.33 -11.20
CA VAL A 22 29.23 -12.23 -11.34
C VAL A 22 27.90 -12.57 -10.66
N CYS A 23 27.44 -13.83 -10.76
CA CYS A 23 26.25 -14.30 -10.05
C CYS A 23 26.42 -14.28 -8.52
N GLU A 24 27.61 -14.58 -7.99
CA GLU A 24 27.89 -14.46 -6.56
C GLU A 24 27.93 -12.99 -6.10
N ALA A 25 28.52 -12.10 -6.90
CA ALA A 25 28.52 -10.67 -6.61
C ALA A 25 27.10 -10.06 -6.61
N GLN A 26 26.18 -10.63 -7.40
CA GLN A 26 24.77 -10.24 -7.45
C GLN A 26 23.88 -10.97 -6.43
N ARG A 27 24.39 -11.95 -5.67
CA ARG A 27 23.69 -12.50 -4.49
C ARG A 27 23.68 -11.44 -3.39
N TYR A 28 22.78 -10.48 -3.54
CA TYR A 28 22.32 -9.62 -2.45
C TYR A 28 21.97 -10.53 -1.28
N LYS A 29 22.86 -10.59 -0.28
CA LYS A 29 22.58 -11.25 0.99
C LYS A 29 21.37 -10.53 1.57
N ARG A 30 20.19 -11.14 1.42
CA ARG A 30 18.92 -10.71 2.01
C ARG A 30 19.03 -10.76 3.53
N SER A 31 19.67 -9.77 4.10
CA SER A 31 19.51 -9.30 5.45
C SER A 31 20.30 -8.02 5.53
N THR A 32 19.59 -6.89 5.46
CA THR A 32 20.03 -5.60 5.97
C THR A 32 20.27 -5.73 7.47
N ARG A 33 21.30 -6.49 7.85
CA ARG A 33 21.81 -6.54 9.21
C ARG A 33 22.50 -5.20 9.38
N ASN A 34 21.80 -4.29 10.06
CA ASN A 34 22.15 -2.89 10.22
C ASN A 34 23.68 -2.75 10.31
N PRO A 35 24.36 -2.14 9.32
CA PRO A 35 25.83 -2.13 9.24
C PRO A 35 26.47 -1.53 10.49
N GLU A 36 25.75 -0.62 11.14
CA GLU A 36 26.08 -0.08 12.47
C GLU A 36 26.29 -1.17 13.52
N ARG A 37 25.50 -2.25 13.50
CA ARG A 37 25.57 -3.32 14.50
C ARG A 37 26.82 -4.19 14.32
N ILE A 38 27.38 -4.23 13.11
CA ILE A 38 28.62 -4.95 12.81
C ILE A 38 29.82 -4.11 13.26
N LEU A 39 29.81 -2.80 12.99
CA LEU A 39 30.91 -1.91 13.35
C LEU A 39 30.92 -1.53 14.83
N PHE A 40 29.75 -1.34 15.44
CA PHE A 40 29.61 -0.78 16.79
C PHE A 40 29.03 -1.78 17.81
N GLY A 41 28.75 -3.02 17.42
CA GLY A 41 28.13 -4.06 18.26
C GLY A 41 26.66 -3.82 18.65
N LYS A 42 26.15 -2.60 18.42
CA LYS A 42 24.78 -2.15 18.69
C LYS A 42 24.36 -1.14 17.61
N SER A 43 23.07 -1.05 17.30
CA SER A 43 22.59 0.05 16.44
C SER A 43 22.44 1.31 17.29
N LEU A 44 23.13 2.35 16.84
CA LEU A 44 23.34 3.59 17.59
C LEU A 44 22.05 4.43 17.69
N ASN A 45 21.08 4.22 16.78
CA ASN A 45 19.82 4.98 16.70
C ASN A 45 18.55 4.18 17.06
N THR A 46 18.63 3.16 17.92
CA THR A 46 17.45 2.36 18.31
C THR A 46 16.58 3.00 19.38
N LYS A 47 17.07 4.03 20.06
CA LYS A 47 16.38 4.63 21.21
C LYS A 47 15.42 5.73 20.74
N ASN A 48 14.22 5.33 20.31
CA ASN A 48 13.10 6.26 20.19
C ASN A 48 12.71 6.72 21.59
N VAL A 49 13.20 7.90 22.00
CA VAL A 49 12.80 8.54 23.24
C VAL A 49 11.32 8.89 23.12
N LYS A 50 10.48 8.19 23.89
CA LYS A 50 9.04 8.50 23.96
C LYS A 50 8.88 9.82 24.74
N TYR A 51 8.82 10.93 24.02
CA TYR A 51 8.46 12.21 24.61
C TYR A 51 6.99 12.17 25.05
N ARG A 52 6.75 12.32 26.35
CA ARG A 52 5.40 12.45 26.88
C ARG A 52 4.96 13.89 26.69
N GLU A 53 3.94 14.10 25.88
CA GLU A 53 3.34 15.42 25.70
C GLU A 53 2.78 15.95 27.03
N SER A 54 2.82 17.27 27.21
CA SER A 54 2.26 17.90 28.39
C SER A 54 0.74 17.65 28.46
N ARG A 55 0.20 17.55 29.69
CA ARG A 55 -1.24 17.30 29.90
C ARG A 55 -2.14 18.34 29.24
N ALA A 56 -1.69 19.59 29.15
CA ALA A 56 -2.40 20.67 28.49
C ALA A 56 -2.54 20.44 26.98
N VAL A 57 -1.44 20.06 26.31
CA VAL A 57 -1.43 19.75 24.86
C VAL A 57 -2.34 18.57 24.56
N VAL A 58 -2.27 17.51 25.37
CA VAL A 58 -3.15 16.33 25.19
C VAL A 58 -4.62 16.71 25.32
N ARG A 59 -4.98 17.55 26.31
CA ARG A 59 -6.36 18.04 26.49
C ARG A 59 -6.81 18.90 25.31
N ALA A 60 -5.95 19.78 24.81
CA ALA A 60 -6.24 20.62 23.65
C ALA A 60 -6.49 19.78 22.40
N LYS A 61 -5.61 18.80 22.10
CA LYS A 61 -5.79 17.86 20.98
C LYS A 61 -7.10 17.08 21.07
N LYS A 62 -7.44 16.56 22.27
CA LYS A 62 -8.71 15.86 22.48
C LYS A 62 -9.92 16.77 22.24
N LYS A 63 -9.86 18.03 22.66
CA LYS A 63 -10.94 19.01 22.40
C LYS A 63 -11.06 19.31 20.91
N GLN A 64 -9.94 19.47 20.21
CA GLN A 64 -9.91 19.66 18.76
C GLN A 64 -10.52 18.46 18.03
N GLU A 65 -10.12 17.25 18.40
CA GLU A 65 -10.67 16.02 17.82
C GLU A 65 -12.17 15.87 18.09
N ALA A 66 -12.62 16.17 19.31
CA ALA A 66 -14.04 16.14 19.65
C ALA A 66 -14.86 17.15 18.83
N ASN A 67 -14.32 18.35 18.63
CA ASN A 67 -14.96 19.37 17.79
C ASN A 67 -14.99 18.95 16.32
N GLN A 68 -13.89 18.43 15.79
CA GLN A 68 -13.82 17.95 14.42
C GLN A 68 -14.83 16.82 14.19
N ARG A 69 -14.93 15.85 15.10
CA ARG A 69 -15.96 14.80 15.05
C ARG A 69 -17.39 15.33 15.08
N ARG A 70 -17.65 16.46 15.75
CA ARG A 70 -18.97 17.11 15.73
C ARG A 70 -19.24 17.75 14.37
N GLN A 71 -18.26 18.52 13.87
CA GLN A 71 -18.33 19.15 12.55
C GLN A 71 -18.53 18.13 11.43
N ASP A 72 -17.81 17.00 11.46
CA ASP A 72 -17.95 15.93 10.49
C ASP A 72 -19.38 15.34 10.50
N LYS A 73 -19.96 15.15 11.69
CA LYS A 73 -21.34 14.65 11.84
C LYS A 73 -22.38 15.63 11.33
N GLU A 74 -22.22 16.92 11.64
CA GLU A 74 -23.10 17.99 11.17
C GLU A 74 -23.03 18.10 9.64
N TYR A 75 -21.83 18.09 9.09
CA TYR A 75 -21.61 18.09 7.66
C TYR A 75 -22.26 16.88 6.98
N ASP A 76 -22.06 15.67 7.51
CA ASP A 76 -22.69 14.45 7.00
C ASP A 76 -24.22 14.52 7.04
N ALA A 77 -24.80 15.13 8.09
CA ALA A 77 -26.24 15.34 8.18
C ALA A 77 -26.74 16.29 7.10
N VAL A 78 -26.08 17.45 6.94
CA VAL A 78 -26.41 18.45 5.90
C VAL A 78 -26.31 17.85 4.49
N VAL A 79 -25.25 17.10 4.22
CA VAL A 79 -25.07 16.43 2.92
C VAL A 79 -26.18 15.42 2.67
N LYS A 80 -26.57 14.61 3.67
CA LYS A 80 -27.68 13.66 3.55
C LYS A 80 -29.00 14.37 3.26
N GLU A 81 -29.30 15.46 3.97
CA GLU A 81 -30.52 16.24 3.76
C GLU A 81 -30.54 16.89 2.38
N THR A 82 -29.44 17.50 1.97
CA THR A 82 -29.29 18.12 0.66
C THR A 82 -29.50 17.11 -0.46
N ARG A 83 -28.92 15.91 -0.34
CA ARG A 83 -29.14 14.81 -1.30
C ARG A 83 -30.60 14.36 -1.35
N LYS A 84 -31.26 14.23 -0.20
CA LYS A 84 -32.70 13.90 -0.14
C LYS A 84 -33.54 14.98 -0.81
N ARG A 85 -33.27 16.25 -0.51
CA ARG A 85 -33.95 17.40 -1.09
C ARG A 85 -33.76 17.46 -2.60
N ALA A 86 -32.55 17.22 -3.09
CA ALA A 86 -32.25 17.21 -4.52
C ALA A 86 -33.08 16.19 -5.30
N VAL A 87 -33.36 15.01 -4.72
CA VAL A 87 -34.28 14.03 -5.31
C VAL A 87 -35.72 14.51 -5.23
N LYS A 88 -36.17 14.97 -4.06
CA LYS A 88 -37.56 15.41 -3.83
C LYS A 88 -38.02 16.57 -4.72
N ILE A 89 -37.10 17.46 -5.12
CA ILE A 89 -37.41 18.60 -5.99
C ILE A 89 -37.75 18.16 -7.43
N GLN A 90 -37.30 16.98 -7.85
CA GLN A 90 -37.48 16.51 -9.23
C GLN A 90 -38.90 16.00 -9.50
N SER A 91 -39.26 15.90 -10.78
CA SER A 91 -40.47 15.23 -11.24
C SER A 91 -40.46 13.73 -10.91
N PRO A 92 -41.62 13.07 -10.73
CA PRO A 92 -41.70 11.68 -10.29
C PRO A 92 -40.98 10.69 -11.21
N GLU A 93 -41.00 10.92 -12.52
CA GLU A 93 -40.25 10.09 -13.48
C GLU A 93 -38.74 10.21 -13.28
N VAL A 94 -38.24 11.42 -13.05
CA VAL A 94 -36.81 11.66 -12.81
C VAL A 94 -36.39 11.07 -11.47
N GLN A 95 -37.24 11.14 -10.45
CA GLN A 95 -37.00 10.48 -9.16
C GLN A 95 -36.79 8.97 -9.32
N ALA A 96 -37.64 8.30 -10.10
CA ALA A 96 -37.51 6.87 -10.37
C ALA A 96 -36.16 6.55 -11.05
N ARG A 97 -35.81 7.28 -12.13
CA ARG A 97 -34.52 7.11 -12.82
C ARG A 97 -33.33 7.38 -11.90
N MET A 98 -33.38 8.39 -11.05
CA MET A 98 -32.32 8.68 -10.08
C MET A 98 -32.12 7.56 -9.07
N LEU A 99 -33.20 6.95 -8.59
CA LEU A 99 -33.15 5.82 -7.66
C LEU A 99 -32.57 4.57 -8.33
N GLU A 100 -32.95 4.29 -9.58
CA GLU A 100 -32.39 3.21 -10.39
C GLU A 100 -30.90 3.41 -10.66
N ASN A 101 -30.50 4.60 -11.15
CA ASN A 101 -29.11 4.96 -11.39
C ASN A 101 -28.25 4.80 -10.13
N ARG A 102 -28.80 5.18 -8.96
CA ARG A 102 -28.11 5.00 -7.69
C ARG A 102 -27.90 3.53 -7.34
N LYS A 103 -28.92 2.67 -7.53
CA LYS A 103 -28.79 1.23 -7.31
C LYS A 103 -27.74 0.61 -8.24
N GLU A 104 -27.76 0.99 -9.52
CA GLU A 104 -26.81 0.50 -10.51
C GLU A 104 -25.37 0.93 -10.18
N ALA A 105 -25.18 2.19 -9.80
CA ALA A 105 -23.88 2.72 -9.39
C ALA A 105 -23.33 1.97 -8.15
N ASP A 106 -24.18 1.69 -7.15
CA ASP A 106 -23.80 0.94 -5.95
C ASP A 106 -23.37 -0.50 -6.29
N LEU A 107 -24.06 -1.16 -7.23
CA LEU A 107 -23.68 -2.49 -7.70
C LEU A 107 -22.34 -2.46 -8.45
N LYS A 108 -22.17 -1.53 -9.41
CA LYS A 108 -20.92 -1.34 -10.15
C LYS A 108 -19.74 -1.05 -9.23
N TYR A 109 -19.94 -0.23 -8.19
CA TYR A 109 -18.93 0.07 -7.20
C TYR A 109 -18.53 -1.17 -6.38
N LYS A 110 -19.51 -1.95 -5.91
CA LYS A 110 -19.25 -3.22 -5.20
C LYS A 110 -18.47 -4.21 -6.07
N GLU A 111 -18.83 -4.34 -7.34
CA GLU A 111 -18.12 -5.20 -8.30
C GLU A 111 -16.70 -4.71 -8.58
N LYS A 112 -16.50 -3.39 -8.76
CA LYS A 112 -15.17 -2.79 -8.90
C LYS A 112 -14.31 -3.11 -7.68
N ASN A 113 -14.83 -2.93 -6.47
CA ASN A 113 -14.10 -3.24 -5.25
C ASN A 113 -13.74 -4.73 -5.13
N LYS A 114 -14.66 -5.62 -5.50
CA LYS A 114 -14.37 -7.07 -5.57
C LYS A 114 -13.26 -7.38 -6.59
N ARG A 115 -13.30 -6.76 -7.77
CA ARG A 115 -12.27 -6.92 -8.81
C ARG A 115 -10.90 -6.43 -8.33
N VAL A 116 -10.84 -5.23 -7.76
CA VAL A 116 -9.61 -4.64 -7.20
C VAL A 116 -9.07 -5.50 -6.06
N SER A 117 -9.92 -5.98 -5.16
CA SER A 117 -9.48 -6.88 -4.08
C SER A 117 -8.93 -8.21 -4.62
N LYS A 118 -9.50 -8.77 -5.69
CA LYS A 118 -9.02 -10.01 -6.30
C LYS A 118 -7.69 -9.79 -7.00
N SER A 119 -7.54 -8.70 -7.76
CA SER A 119 -6.28 -8.37 -8.44
C SER A 119 -5.16 -8.06 -7.45
N SER A 120 -5.44 -7.28 -6.39
CA SER A 120 -4.46 -6.97 -5.34
C SER A 120 -4.01 -8.22 -4.58
N LYS A 121 -4.92 -9.13 -4.25
CA LYS A 121 -4.57 -10.44 -3.64
C LYS A 121 -3.71 -11.30 -4.56
N LYS A 122 -4.00 -11.32 -5.87
CA LYS A 122 -3.18 -12.05 -6.86
C LYS A 122 -1.78 -11.45 -6.99
N ALA A 123 -1.68 -10.12 -7.09
CA ALA A 123 -0.40 -9.41 -7.14
C ALA A 123 0.41 -9.64 -5.86
N GLY A 124 -0.21 -9.52 -4.68
CA GLY A 124 0.44 -9.78 -3.40
C GLY A 124 0.88 -11.22 -3.18
N ARG A 125 0.35 -12.21 -3.93
CA ARG A 125 0.85 -13.58 -3.96
C ARG A 125 2.01 -13.78 -4.93
N LYS A 126 2.02 -13.05 -6.06
CA LYS A 126 3.06 -13.15 -7.09
C LYS A 126 4.37 -12.46 -6.68
N TYR A 127 4.26 -11.35 -5.97
CA TYR A 127 5.39 -10.51 -5.55
C TYR A 127 5.73 -10.65 -4.06
N LYS A 128 5.29 -11.75 -3.42
CA LYS A 128 5.68 -12.11 -2.05
C LYS A 128 6.92 -12.98 -2.06
#